data_AF-A0A941ZFD5-F1
#
_entry.id   AF-A0A941ZFD5-F1
#
_cell.length_a   1.000
_cell.length_b   1.000
_cell.length_c   1.000
_cell.angle_alpha   90.00
_cell.angle_beta   90.00
_cell.angle_gamma   90.00
#
_symmetry.space_group_name_H-M   'P 1'
#
loop_
_entity.id
_entity.type
_entity.pdbx_description
1 polymer ?
#
loop_
_entity_poly.entity_id
_entity_poly.type
_entity_poly.pdbx_seq_one_letter_code
_entity_poly.pdbx_strand_id
1 'polypeptide(L)' 'AMTEKQVSKEIKRLEKAMHEHAQNLEFEQAAKVRDELKRLKEMLFGAALPDSVTALWKKS' A
#
# COMPACT_ATOMS: atom_id res chain seq x y z
N ALA A 1 -10.27 13.88 -8.98
CA ALA A 1 -9.46 13.41 -7.85
C ALA A 1 -10.09 12.14 -7.30
N MET A 2 -9.32 11.10 -6.94
CA MET A 2 -9.86 9.94 -6.23
C MET A 2 -10.37 10.37 -4.85
N THR A 3 -11.47 9.77 -4.40
CA THR A 3 -12.00 9.96 -3.03
C THR A 3 -11.21 9.11 -2.03
N GLU A 4 -11.16 9.50 -0.76
CA GLU A 4 -10.49 8.74 0.32
C GLU A 4 -10.94 7.27 0.38
N LYS A 5 -12.23 7.02 0.11
CA LYS A 5 -12.82 5.67 0.06
C LYS A 5 -12.28 4.83 -1.11
N GLN A 6 -12.06 5.45 -2.27
CA GLN A 6 -11.47 4.79 -3.43
C GLN A 6 -10.00 4.45 -3.18
N VAL A 7 -9.26 5.34 -2.53
CA VAL A 7 -7.86 5.10 -2.17
C VAL A 7 -7.75 3.96 -1.15
N SER A 8 -8.58 3.96 -0.12
CA SER A 8 -8.60 2.88 0.87
C SER A 8 -8.87 1.50 0.24
N LYS A 9 -9.73 1.46 -0.77
CA LYS A 9 -9.99 0.24 -1.54
C LYS A 9 -8.79 -0.19 -2.38
N GLU A 10 -8.12 0.78 -2.99
CA GLU A 10 -6.94 0.53 -3.82
C GLU A 10 -5.75 0.04 -2.99
N ILE A 11 -5.54 0.61 -1.80
CA ILE A 11 -4.52 0.15 -0.84
C ILE A 11 -4.77 -1.32 -0.46
N LYS A 12 -6.01 -1.69 -0.15
CA LYS A 12 -6.36 -3.10 0.15
C LYS A 12 -6.13 -4.01 -1.05
N ARG A 13 -6.41 -3.56 -2.27
CA ARG A 13 -6.17 -4.33 -3.51
C ARG A 13 -4.68 -4.59 -3.71
N LEU A 14 -3.86 -3.56 -3.57
CA LEU A 14 -2.40 -3.65 -3.69
C LEU A 14 -1.78 -4.51 -2.57
N GLU A 15 -2.22 -4.38 -1.32
CA GLU A 15 -1.74 -5.25 -0.23
C GLU A 15 -2.03 -6.74 -0.52
N LYS A 16 -3.23 -7.05 -1.04
CA LYS A 16 -3.57 -8.42 -1.42
C LYS A 16 -2.69 -8.93 -2.55
N ALA A 17 -2.52 -8.15 -3.62
CA ALA A 17 -1.68 -8.53 -4.75
C ALA A 17 -0.22 -8.73 -4.34
N MET A 18 0.33 -7.84 -3.50
CA MET A 18 1.69 -7.99 -2.96
C MET A 18 1.85 -9.30 -2.19
N HIS A 19 0.88 -9.66 -1.35
CA HIS A 19 0.92 -10.90 -0.58
C HIS A 19 0.83 -12.14 -1.47
N GLU A 20 -0.03 -12.11 -2.49
CA GLU A 20 -0.18 -13.19 -3.46
C GLU A 20 1.11 -13.42 -4.26
N HIS A 21 1.74 -12.35 -4.77
CA HIS A 21 3.04 -12.44 -5.43
C HIS A 21 4.13 -12.98 -4.48
N ALA A 22 4.14 -12.55 -3.22
CA ALA A 22 5.10 -13.06 -2.23
C ALA A 22 4.89 -14.55 -1.93
N GLN A 23 3.64 -15.02 -1.85
CA GLN A 23 3.30 -16.44 -1.69
C GLN A 23 3.73 -17.27 -2.89
N ASN A 24 3.61 -16.70 -4.10
CA ASN A 24 4.04 -17.33 -5.35
C ASN A 24 5.56 -17.22 -5.62
N LEU A 25 6.35 -16.67 -4.68
CA LEU A 25 7.79 -16.39 -4.82
C LEU A 25 8.13 -15.40 -5.95
N GLU A 26 7.17 -14.59 -6.38
CA GLU A 26 7.30 -13.54 -7.39
C GLU A 26 7.80 -12.23 -6.78
N PHE A 27 9.00 -12.26 -6.20
CA PHE A 27 9.53 -11.15 -5.39
C PHE A 27 9.67 -9.82 -6.15
N GLU A 28 9.99 -9.87 -7.45
CA GLU A 28 10.10 -8.66 -8.26
C GLU A 28 8.74 -7.98 -8.43
N GLN A 29 7.67 -8.76 -8.61
CA GLN A 29 6.31 -8.23 -8.71
C GLN A 29 5.83 -7.72 -7.34
N ALA A 30 6.08 -8.47 -6.27
CA ALA A 30 5.79 -8.02 -4.91
C ALA A 30 6.49 -6.69 -4.57
N ALA A 31 7.75 -6.51 -4.98
CA ALA A 31 8.49 -5.27 -4.79
C ALA A 31 7.87 -4.09 -5.57
N LYS A 32 7.45 -4.31 -6.82
CA LYS A 32 6.76 -3.29 -7.63
C LYS A 32 5.46 -2.84 -6.96
N VAL A 33 4.66 -3.79 -6.49
CA VAL A 33 3.38 -3.49 -5.82
C VAL A 33 3.60 -2.75 -4.49
N ARG A 34 4.64 -3.11 -3.72
CA ARG A 34 5.03 -2.38 -2.50
C ARG A 34 5.38 -0.92 -2.81
N ASP A 35 6.14 -0.67 -3.87
CA ASP A 35 6.56 0.68 -4.23
C ASP A 35 5.38 1.53 -4.69
N GLU A 36 4.41 0.93 -5.40
CA GLU A 36 3.15 1.58 -5.76
C GLU A 36 2.28 1.90 -4.53
N LEU A 37 2.20 0.96 -3.58
CA LEU A 37 1.53 1.17 -2.29
C LEU A 37 2.15 2.35 -1.53
N LYS A 38 3.48 2.45 -1.53
CA LYS A 38 4.22 3.53 -0.88
C LYS A 38 3.91 4.88 -1.52
N ARG A 39 3.96 4.99 -2.84
CA ARG A 39 3.61 6.21 -3.58
C ARG A 39 2.18 6.67 -3.28
N LEU A 40 1.22 5.73 -3.28
CA LEU A 40 -0.17 6.05 -3.01
C LEU A 40 -0.37 6.59 -1.58
N LYS A 41 0.36 6.03 -0.60
CA LYS A 41 0.36 6.52 0.79
C LYS A 41 1.00 7.91 0.91
N GLU A 42 2.14 8.13 0.25
CA GLU A 42 2.83 9.43 0.21
C GLU A 42 1.93 10.53 -0.39
N MET A 43 1.15 10.21 -1.43
CA MET A 43 0.20 11.15 -2.04
C MET A 43 -0.95 11.55 -1.12
N LEU A 44 -1.38 10.68 -0.19
CA LEU A 44 -2.48 11.00 0.72
C LEU A 44 -2.05 11.81 1.93
N PHE A 45 -0.91 11.45 2.51
CA PHE A 45 -0.52 11.96 3.83
C PHE A 45 0.66 12.94 3.77
N GLY A 46 1.18 13.23 2.57
CA GLY A 46 2.42 13.98 2.40
C GLY A 46 3.65 13.10 2.64
N ALA A 47 4.80 13.55 2.14
CA ALA A 47 6.04 12.77 2.00
C ALA A 47 6.76 12.35 3.30
N ALA A 48 6.08 12.29 4.45
CA ALA A 48 6.72 12.09 5.76
C ALA A 48 5.88 11.28 6.75
N LEU A 49 5.29 10.16 6.33
CA LEU A 49 4.80 9.18 7.30
C LEU A 49 5.92 8.19 7.66
N PRO A 50 6.45 8.20 8.89
CA PRO A 50 7.31 7.14 9.37
C PRO A 50 6.53 5.81 9.40
N ASP A 51 7.21 4.69 9.17
CA ASP A 51 6.61 3.36 9.10
C ASP A 51 5.71 3.03 10.31
N SER A 52 5.98 3.64 11.46
CA SER A 52 5.15 3.55 12.68
C SER A 52 3.70 4.02 12.51
N VAL A 53 3.42 4.98 11.62
CA VAL A 53 2.05 5.50 11.38
C VAL A 53 1.28 4.58 10.42
N THR A 54 1.96 3.88 9.52
CA THR A 54 1.31 2.90 8.63
C THR A 54 0.69 1.73 9.41
N ALA A 55 1.26 1.40 10.57
CA ALA A 55 0.73 0.37 11.47
C ALA A 55 -0.57 0.78 12.19
N LEU A 56 -0.79 2.09 12.39
CA LEU A 56 -2.01 2.61 13.06
C LEU A 56 -3.25 2.48 12.17
N TRP A 57 -3.11 2.65 10.85
CA TRP A 57 -4.18 2.37 9.89
C TRP A 57 -4.66 0.94 10.04
N LYS A 58 -3.76 -0.06 10.05
CA LYS A 58 -4.15 -1.49 10.10
C LYS A 58 -5.01 -1.84 11.33
N LYS A 59 -5.05 -0.97 12.34
CA LYS A 59 -5.80 -1.13 13.59
C LYS A 59 -7.13 -0.39 13.64
N SER A 60 -7.47 0.43 12.63
CA SER A 60 -8.73 1.21 12.56
C SER A 60 -9.70 0.65 11.52
#